data_AF-A0A381UQ44-F1
#
_entry.id   AF-A0A381UQ44-F1
#
_cell.length_a   1.000
_cell.length_b   1.000
_cell.length_c   1.000
_cell.angle_alpha   90.00
_cell.angle_beta   90.00
_cell.angle_gamma   90.00
#
_symmetry.space_group_name_H-M   'P 1'
#
loop_
_entity.id
_entity.type
_entity.pdbx_description
1 polymer ?
#
loop_
_entity_poly.entity_id
_entity_poly.type
_entity_poly.pdbx_seq_one_letter_code
_entity_poly.pdbx_strand_id
1 'polypeptide(L)'
;MRIKSLFIVIFLSVFLLNCKDFSTDIIGDYFSNSEYYSPESSEDFEYKIDQFADLKIIRYQIPGWDELTLKEKKLVYYLTQAGLSGRDIMYDQNYRHNLAIRSALENVYSNYSGDRKSDDWMEFETYLKRVWFSNGIHHHYSNDKLKPGFTSDYLSELMESTDTELITEAFEVIFNDKDSKKVNKSKDVDNVLLSAVNFYGPDVTSKDVESFYAEVTSPDPTKPLSHGLNSKLVKEDGVLKEIVYKSGGLYGVAIDEIIKWLDLAAGVAENKPQGDALRLLIEYYKTGDLQTWDDYNVAWTAATDGNIDYINSFIEVYNDPLAYRGSYETIVQINDFDMSRKMSVLSENAQWFEDNSSLMEEHKKDSVVGVTYKTVNVAGESGDASPSTPIGVNLPNANWIRGSIGSKSVSLGNIIHAYNNSGSSGRLKEFVHDDQEYDLEVEHGQLGDKLHTALHEVVGHASGQINPGVGTTKETLKNYGSTMEEGRADLLGLYFLYAPKLQELGLVEDWKS
;
A
#
# COMPACT_ATOMS: atom_id res chain seq x y z
N MET A 1 -4.90 54.65 48.74
CA MET A 1 -4.69 53.68 47.63
C MET A 1 -5.13 52.31 48.11
N ARG A 2 -6.06 51.71 47.37
CA ARG A 2 -6.93 50.56 47.73
C ARG A 2 -6.13 49.22 47.72
N ILE A 3 -6.19 48.40 48.79
CA ILE A 3 -6.99 47.16 49.01
C ILE A 3 -6.54 46.00 48.08
N LYS A 4 -5.77 44.98 48.54
CA LYS A 4 -6.10 43.73 49.31
C LYS A 4 -6.96 42.68 48.57
N SER A 5 -6.51 41.41 48.71
CA SER A 5 -7.21 40.10 48.63
C SER A 5 -6.64 39.18 47.53
N LEU A 6 -5.91 38.08 47.79
CA LEU A 6 -6.22 36.83 48.51
C LEU A 6 -7.33 36.02 47.85
N PHE A 7 -6.98 34.92 47.16
CA PHE A 7 -7.72 33.65 47.19
C PHE A 7 -6.87 32.49 46.64
N ILE A 8 -6.72 31.47 47.49
CA ILE A 8 -6.29 30.10 47.19
C ILE A 8 -7.54 29.35 46.68
N VAL A 9 -7.43 28.61 45.57
CA VAL A 9 -8.25 27.41 45.33
C VAL A 9 -7.36 26.34 44.70
N ILE A 10 -7.11 25.30 45.49
CA ILE A 10 -6.73 23.96 45.03
C ILE A 10 -8.01 23.33 44.44
N PHE A 11 -7.94 22.78 43.23
CA PHE A 11 -8.80 21.65 42.86
C PHE A 11 -8.01 20.64 42.03
N LEU A 12 -7.80 19.49 42.67
CA LEU A 12 -7.42 18.22 42.08
C LEU A 12 -8.65 17.62 41.37
N SER A 13 -8.38 16.75 40.39
CA SER A 13 -9.27 15.73 39.81
C SER A 13 -10.46 16.20 38.96
N VAL A 14 -10.50 15.74 37.70
CA VAL A 14 -11.30 14.57 37.26
C VAL A 14 -11.07 14.40 35.74
N PHE A 15 -10.41 13.30 35.37
CA PHE A 15 -10.57 12.63 34.07
C PHE A 15 -12.06 12.51 33.77
N LEU A 16 -12.52 12.78 32.54
CA LEU A 16 -13.53 11.98 31.83
C LEU A 16 -13.83 12.63 30.46
N LEU A 17 -13.51 11.86 29.42
CA LEU A 17 -14.26 11.69 28.17
C LEU A 17 -14.59 12.93 27.33
N ASN A 18 -13.89 13.05 26.19
CA ASN A 18 -14.61 13.14 24.93
C ASN A 18 -13.76 12.51 23.82
N CYS A 19 -13.92 11.19 23.66
CA CYS A 19 -13.74 10.53 22.37
C CYS A 19 -14.72 11.18 21.39
N LYS A 20 -14.20 11.84 20.38
CA LYS A 20 -14.87 11.96 19.10
C LYS A 20 -13.88 11.55 18.03
N ASP A 21 -14.16 10.36 17.51
CA ASP A 21 -13.92 9.93 16.13
C ASP A 21 -12.77 10.64 15.42
N PHE A 22 -11.58 10.04 15.49
CA PHE A 22 -10.62 10.11 14.40
C PHE A 22 -11.21 9.32 13.23
N SER A 23 -12.21 9.90 12.56
CA SER A 23 -12.75 9.39 11.30
C SER A 23 -11.75 9.67 10.19
N THR A 24 -11.50 8.63 9.40
CA THR A 24 -11.35 8.50 7.93
C THR A 24 -11.26 9.70 6.98
N ASP A 25 -11.34 10.94 7.44
CA ASP A 25 -11.50 12.13 6.57
C ASP A 25 -10.17 12.80 6.20
N ILE A 26 -9.03 12.38 6.76
CA ILE A 26 -7.71 12.95 6.42
C ILE A 26 -7.04 12.20 5.25
N ILE A 27 -7.51 10.98 4.95
CA ILE A 27 -6.98 10.20 3.80
C ILE A 27 -7.66 10.65 2.50
N GLY A 28 -8.93 11.06 2.53
CA GLY A 28 -9.70 11.41 1.32
C GLY A 28 -9.20 12.65 0.57
N ASP A 29 -8.62 13.63 1.27
CA ASP A 29 -8.19 14.91 0.67
C ASP A 29 -6.75 14.88 0.12
N TYR A 30 -5.94 13.86 0.46
CA TYR A 30 -4.55 13.72 -0.01
C TYR A 30 -4.43 13.03 -1.39
N PHE A 31 -5.53 12.50 -1.95
CA PHE A 31 -5.50 11.66 -3.16
C PHE A 31 -6.46 12.13 -4.26
N SER A 32 -7.09 13.30 -4.15
CA SER A 32 -8.18 13.67 -5.07
C SER A 32 -7.75 14.22 -6.44
N ASN A 33 -6.47 14.55 -6.69
CA ASN A 33 -5.99 15.07 -7.99
C ASN A 33 -4.73 14.36 -8.51
N SER A 34 -4.65 13.05 -8.26
CA SER A 34 -3.48 12.22 -8.51
C SER A 34 -3.44 11.67 -9.96
N GLU A 35 -3.25 12.54 -10.96
CA GLU A 35 -2.91 12.14 -12.34
C GLU A 35 -1.40 11.86 -12.43
N TYR A 36 -1.01 10.58 -12.55
CA TYR A 36 0.41 10.17 -12.56
C TYR A 36 0.79 9.23 -13.72
N TYR A 37 1.90 9.63 -14.36
CA TYR A 37 2.96 8.89 -15.08
C TYR A 37 2.62 8.03 -16.32
N SER A 38 3.47 8.05 -17.37
CA SER A 38 3.58 7.02 -18.45
C SER A 38 4.95 6.95 -19.16
N PRO A 39 5.55 5.76 -19.38
CA PRO A 39 6.67 5.52 -20.29
C PRO A 39 6.23 5.38 -21.78
N GLU A 40 7.19 5.37 -22.71
CA GLU A 40 6.95 5.17 -24.16
C GLU A 40 5.98 4.01 -24.42
N SER A 41 4.82 4.35 -24.99
CA SER A 41 3.91 3.38 -25.57
C SER A 41 4.61 2.76 -26.77
N SER A 42 4.98 1.49 -26.65
CA SER A 42 4.74 0.62 -27.80
C SER A 42 3.23 0.68 -28.03
N GLU A 43 2.77 1.10 -29.21
CA GLU A 43 1.36 1.20 -29.58
C GLU A 43 0.54 -0.10 -29.35
N ASP A 44 1.19 -1.20 -28.95
CA ASP A 44 0.64 -2.55 -28.73
C ASP A 44 0.55 -3.03 -27.24
N PHE A 45 0.84 -2.21 -26.22
CA PHE A 45 0.76 -2.70 -24.82
C PHE A 45 -0.68 -2.73 -24.28
N GLU A 46 -1.33 -3.89 -24.32
CA GLU A 46 -2.66 -4.08 -23.76
C GLU A 46 -2.62 -4.10 -22.21
N TYR A 47 -3.10 -3.06 -21.54
CA TYR A 47 -3.12 -2.96 -20.07
C TYR A 47 -4.14 -3.89 -19.41
N LYS A 48 -5.32 -4.05 -20.02
CA LYS A 48 -6.39 -4.92 -19.51
C LYS A 48 -6.19 -6.35 -20.03
N ILE A 49 -6.08 -7.32 -19.14
CA ILE A 49 -5.87 -8.73 -19.50
C ILE A 49 -7.16 -9.54 -19.49
N ASP A 50 -7.99 -9.34 -18.47
CA ASP A 50 -9.20 -10.13 -18.27
C ASP A 50 -10.24 -9.30 -17.50
N GLN A 51 -11.50 -9.72 -17.55
CA GLN A 51 -12.57 -9.17 -16.73
C GLN A 51 -13.59 -10.27 -16.44
N PHE A 52 -13.84 -10.53 -15.17
CA PHE A 52 -14.77 -11.55 -14.70
C PHE A 52 -15.42 -11.09 -13.39
N ALA A 53 -16.66 -11.50 -13.15
CA ALA A 53 -17.47 -10.99 -12.04
C ALA A 53 -17.40 -9.44 -11.94
N ASP A 54 -16.99 -8.93 -10.79
CA ASP A 54 -16.79 -7.52 -10.46
C ASP A 54 -15.32 -7.07 -10.56
N LEU A 55 -14.46 -7.87 -11.18
CA LEU A 55 -13.01 -7.69 -11.19
C LEU A 55 -12.47 -7.43 -12.58
N LYS A 56 -11.52 -6.50 -12.68
CA LYS A 56 -10.71 -6.24 -13.88
C LYS A 56 -9.26 -6.60 -13.57
N ILE A 57 -8.66 -7.45 -14.40
CA ILE A 57 -7.24 -7.80 -14.29
C ILE A 57 -6.46 -6.87 -15.21
N ILE A 58 -5.49 -6.18 -14.62
CA ILE A 58 -4.61 -5.25 -15.32
C ILE A 58 -3.15 -5.70 -15.16
N ARG A 59 -2.31 -5.30 -16.11
CA ARG A 59 -0.85 -5.42 -16.00
C ARG A 59 -0.19 -4.06 -16.15
N TYR A 60 0.99 -3.92 -15.56
CA TYR A 60 1.80 -2.71 -15.62
C TYR A 60 3.15 -2.98 -16.28
N GLN A 61 3.74 -1.94 -16.85
CA GLN A 61 5.14 -1.95 -17.31
C GLN A 61 6.07 -1.61 -16.15
N ILE A 62 7.37 -1.93 -16.27
CA ILE A 62 8.41 -1.59 -15.28
C ILE A 62 9.39 -0.58 -15.91
N PRO A 63 9.00 0.71 -16.02
CA PRO A 63 9.88 1.75 -16.52
C PRO A 63 11.17 1.86 -15.70
N GLY A 64 12.27 2.21 -16.37
CA GLY A 64 13.59 2.30 -15.76
C GLY A 64 14.31 0.96 -15.58
N TRP A 65 13.65 -0.18 -15.86
CA TRP A 65 14.29 -1.49 -15.77
C TRP A 65 15.59 -1.59 -16.59
N ASP A 66 15.58 -1.06 -17.82
CA ASP A 66 16.75 -1.15 -18.71
C ASP A 66 17.88 -0.19 -18.33
N GLU A 67 17.59 0.85 -17.53
CA GLU A 67 18.59 1.77 -16.98
C GLU A 67 19.37 1.15 -15.80
N LEU A 68 18.85 0.08 -15.18
CA LEU A 68 19.51 -0.60 -14.06
C LEU A 68 20.77 -1.36 -14.49
N THR A 69 21.81 -1.26 -13.68
CA THR A 69 22.98 -2.14 -13.74
C THR A 69 22.59 -3.60 -13.45
N LEU A 70 23.46 -4.54 -13.84
CA LEU A 70 23.24 -5.95 -13.53
C LEU A 70 23.14 -6.24 -12.02
N LYS A 71 23.86 -5.47 -11.18
CA LYS A 71 23.82 -5.63 -9.72
C LYS A 71 22.44 -5.22 -9.18
N GLU A 72 21.92 -4.09 -9.64
CA GLU A 72 20.58 -3.60 -9.30
C GLU A 72 19.48 -4.57 -9.80
N LYS A 73 19.57 -5.06 -11.04
CA LYS A 73 18.63 -6.08 -11.57
C LYS A 73 18.60 -7.34 -10.71
N LYS A 74 19.75 -7.79 -10.20
CA LYS A 74 19.83 -8.92 -9.27
C LYS A 74 19.15 -8.59 -7.94
N LEU A 75 19.39 -7.40 -7.39
CA LEU A 75 18.74 -6.97 -6.16
C LEU A 75 17.21 -6.97 -6.31
N VAL A 76 16.66 -6.36 -7.37
CA VAL A 76 15.22 -6.40 -7.66
C VAL A 76 14.73 -7.84 -7.75
N TYR A 77 15.39 -8.68 -8.55
CA TYR A 77 15.00 -10.08 -8.70
C TYR A 77 14.96 -10.83 -7.36
N TYR A 78 16.00 -10.72 -6.53
CA TYR A 78 16.05 -11.40 -5.23
C TYR A 78 14.97 -10.88 -4.27
N LEU A 79 14.71 -9.57 -4.23
CA LEU A 79 13.64 -9.00 -3.41
C LEU A 79 12.25 -9.47 -3.87
N THR A 80 12.02 -9.55 -5.19
CA THR A 80 10.76 -10.08 -5.74
C THR A 80 10.59 -11.56 -5.40
N GLN A 81 11.64 -12.37 -5.52
CA GLN A 81 11.58 -13.78 -5.12
C GLN A 81 11.34 -13.95 -3.61
N ALA A 82 11.92 -13.08 -2.78
CA ALA A 82 11.63 -13.06 -1.35
C ALA A 82 10.13 -12.80 -1.10
N GLY A 83 9.52 -11.83 -1.76
CA GLY A 83 8.08 -11.56 -1.65
C GLY A 83 7.20 -12.73 -2.09
N LEU A 84 7.46 -13.27 -3.28
CA LEU A 84 6.67 -14.38 -3.83
C LEU A 84 6.74 -15.65 -2.98
N SER A 85 7.83 -15.84 -2.24
CA SER A 85 8.00 -16.96 -1.31
C SER A 85 7.02 -16.93 -0.13
N GLY A 86 6.49 -15.74 0.22
CA GLY A 86 5.49 -15.56 1.27
C GLY A 86 4.04 -15.51 0.78
N ARG A 87 3.75 -15.70 -0.52
CA ARG A 87 2.38 -15.63 -1.06
C ARG A 87 1.37 -16.45 -0.25
N ASP A 88 1.75 -17.67 0.12
CA ASP A 88 0.86 -18.61 0.82
C ASP A 88 0.56 -18.21 2.26
N ILE A 89 1.42 -17.38 2.87
CA ILE A 89 1.17 -16.79 4.19
C ILE A 89 -0.11 -15.96 4.15
N MET A 90 -0.31 -15.14 3.11
CA MET A 90 -1.49 -14.28 2.98
C MET A 90 -2.79 -15.09 2.84
N TYR A 91 -2.75 -16.20 2.08
CA TYR A 91 -3.91 -17.09 1.97
C TYR A 91 -4.29 -17.67 3.33
N ASP A 92 -3.32 -18.18 4.07
CA ASP A 92 -3.57 -18.75 5.39
C ASP A 92 -4.02 -17.67 6.40
N GLN A 93 -3.41 -16.49 6.40
CA GLN A 93 -3.82 -15.35 7.23
C GLN A 93 -5.27 -14.93 6.94
N ASN A 94 -5.67 -14.90 5.66
CA ASN A 94 -7.05 -14.55 5.30
C ASN A 94 -8.08 -15.57 5.79
N TYR A 95 -7.77 -16.87 5.80
CA TYR A 95 -8.67 -17.91 6.30
C TYR A 95 -8.00 -19.29 6.40
N ARG A 96 -8.27 -20.01 7.49
CA ARG A 96 -7.66 -21.32 7.83
C ARG A 96 -7.83 -22.43 6.80
N HIS A 97 -8.82 -22.33 5.91
CA HIS A 97 -9.06 -23.35 4.87
C HIS A 97 -8.64 -22.89 3.46
N ASN A 98 -8.17 -21.65 3.29
CA ASN A 98 -7.88 -21.10 1.96
C ASN A 98 -6.85 -21.91 1.18
N LEU A 99 -5.75 -22.36 1.82
CA LEU A 99 -4.72 -23.13 1.12
C LEU A 99 -5.25 -24.49 0.64
N ALA A 100 -6.05 -25.18 1.47
CA ALA A 100 -6.67 -26.44 1.11
C ALA A 100 -7.69 -26.27 -0.03
N ILE A 101 -8.58 -25.27 0.09
CA ILE A 101 -9.58 -24.95 -0.94
C ILE A 101 -8.88 -24.58 -2.25
N ARG A 102 -7.93 -23.64 -2.22
CA ARG A 102 -7.19 -23.21 -3.42
C ARG A 102 -6.52 -24.40 -4.11
N SER A 103 -5.79 -25.24 -3.35
CA SER A 103 -5.08 -26.39 -3.92
C SER A 103 -6.04 -27.39 -4.57
N ALA A 104 -7.19 -27.67 -3.93
CA ALA A 104 -8.21 -28.56 -4.49
C ALA A 104 -8.79 -27.99 -5.80
N LEU A 105 -9.20 -26.72 -5.81
CA LEU A 105 -9.76 -26.07 -7.00
C LEU A 105 -8.73 -25.94 -8.13
N GLU A 106 -7.47 -25.65 -7.82
CA GLU A 106 -6.36 -25.62 -8.79
C GLU A 106 -6.10 -27.01 -9.40
N ASN A 107 -6.18 -28.08 -8.60
CA ASN A 107 -6.04 -29.45 -9.09
C ASN A 107 -7.19 -29.83 -10.03
N VAL A 108 -8.43 -29.50 -9.66
CA VAL A 108 -9.61 -29.67 -10.53
C VAL A 108 -9.41 -28.91 -11.85
N TYR A 109 -9.06 -27.62 -11.79
CA TYR A 109 -8.88 -26.78 -12.97
C TYR A 109 -7.80 -27.31 -13.93
N SER A 110 -6.69 -27.80 -13.37
CA SER A 110 -5.54 -28.28 -14.14
C SER A 110 -5.80 -29.65 -14.78
N ASN A 111 -6.55 -30.53 -14.11
CA ASN A 111 -6.69 -31.93 -14.52
C ASN A 111 -8.06 -32.29 -15.13
N TYR A 112 -9.08 -31.45 -14.99
CA TYR A 112 -10.40 -31.76 -15.53
C TYR A 112 -10.38 -31.82 -17.07
N SER A 113 -10.74 -32.98 -17.62
CA SER A 113 -10.75 -33.25 -19.06
C SER A 113 -12.15 -33.33 -19.68
N GLY A 114 -13.20 -32.98 -18.92
CA GLY A 114 -14.57 -32.94 -19.40
C GLY A 114 -14.92 -31.66 -20.17
N ASP A 115 -16.21 -31.35 -20.29
CA ASP A 115 -16.66 -30.15 -21.01
C ASP A 115 -16.38 -28.88 -20.22
N ARG A 116 -15.54 -28.00 -20.79
CA ARG A 116 -15.17 -26.68 -20.23
C ARG A 116 -16.01 -25.53 -20.79
N LYS A 117 -17.10 -25.82 -21.50
CA LYS A 117 -18.00 -24.83 -22.10
C LYS A 117 -19.38 -24.82 -21.43
N SER A 118 -19.62 -25.68 -20.45
CA SER A 118 -20.87 -25.67 -19.69
C SER A 118 -20.95 -24.44 -18.79
N ASP A 119 -22.17 -23.99 -18.50
CA ASP A 119 -22.42 -22.87 -17.60
C ASP A 119 -21.82 -23.13 -16.20
N ASP A 120 -22.00 -24.34 -15.66
CA ASP A 120 -21.43 -24.73 -14.36
C ASP A 120 -19.90 -24.67 -14.34
N TRP A 121 -19.22 -25.05 -15.43
CA TRP A 121 -17.76 -24.94 -15.52
C TRP A 121 -17.31 -23.48 -15.55
N MET A 122 -18.00 -22.63 -16.31
CA MET A 122 -17.68 -21.20 -16.38
C MET A 122 -17.88 -20.51 -15.02
N GLU A 123 -18.90 -20.91 -14.24
CA GLU A 123 -19.11 -20.46 -12.87
C GLU A 123 -18.03 -20.98 -11.91
N PHE A 124 -17.58 -22.24 -12.07
CA PHE A 124 -16.45 -22.80 -11.35
C PHE A 124 -15.16 -22.02 -11.62
N GLU A 125 -14.84 -21.79 -12.89
CA GLU A 125 -13.65 -21.02 -13.30
C GLU A 125 -13.71 -19.60 -12.77
N THR A 126 -14.88 -18.94 -12.84
CA THR A 126 -15.08 -17.60 -12.29
C THR A 126 -14.85 -17.58 -10.78
N TYR A 127 -15.36 -18.57 -10.04
CA TYR A 127 -15.14 -18.68 -8.59
C TYR A 127 -13.66 -18.86 -8.26
N LEU A 128 -12.95 -19.77 -8.94
CA LEU A 128 -11.52 -19.97 -8.73
C LEU A 128 -10.72 -18.69 -9.02
N LYS A 129 -11.03 -17.99 -10.11
CA LYS A 129 -10.39 -16.70 -10.42
C LYS A 129 -10.62 -15.65 -9.33
N ARG A 130 -11.82 -15.60 -8.72
CA ARG A 130 -12.11 -14.71 -7.58
C ARG A 130 -11.36 -15.13 -6.31
N VAL A 131 -11.15 -16.43 -6.10
CA VAL A 131 -10.31 -16.96 -5.01
C VAL A 131 -8.85 -16.54 -5.18
N TRP A 132 -8.31 -16.63 -6.40
CA TRP A 132 -6.97 -16.12 -6.70
C TRP A 132 -6.86 -14.62 -6.48
N PHE A 133 -7.84 -13.85 -6.98
CA PHE A 133 -7.82 -12.40 -6.86
C PHE A 133 -7.91 -11.92 -5.41
N SER A 134 -8.73 -12.59 -4.59
CA SER A 134 -9.00 -12.15 -3.23
C SER A 134 -8.06 -12.76 -2.19
N ASN A 135 -7.06 -13.55 -2.63
CA ASN A 135 -6.21 -14.36 -1.77
C ASN A 135 -7.03 -15.23 -0.78
N GLY A 136 -8.16 -15.78 -1.24
CA GLY A 136 -9.08 -16.55 -0.40
C GLY A 136 -10.54 -16.55 -0.83
N ILE A 137 -11.40 -17.23 -0.06
CA ILE A 137 -12.84 -17.39 -0.37
C ILE A 137 -13.73 -16.22 0.07
N HIS A 138 -13.15 -15.06 0.40
CA HIS A 138 -13.86 -13.86 0.80
C HIS A 138 -13.50 -12.71 -0.12
N HIS A 139 -14.46 -11.86 -0.43
CA HIS A 139 -14.27 -10.70 -1.29
C HIS A 139 -13.22 -9.75 -0.68
N HIS A 140 -12.18 -9.42 -1.46
CA HIS A 140 -11.05 -8.58 -1.02
C HIS A 140 -11.48 -7.23 -0.39
N TYR A 141 -12.50 -6.57 -0.96
CA TYR A 141 -13.03 -5.30 -0.47
C TYR A 141 -14.15 -5.43 0.59
N SER A 142 -15.30 -6.04 0.25
CA SER A 142 -16.45 -6.10 1.16
C SER A 142 -16.28 -7.05 2.36
N ASN A 143 -15.27 -7.92 2.31
CA ASN A 143 -15.01 -9.01 3.24
C ASN A 143 -16.08 -10.11 3.26
N ASP A 144 -17.12 -10.05 2.44
CA ASP A 144 -18.16 -11.07 2.42
C ASP A 144 -17.67 -12.36 1.76
N LYS A 145 -18.11 -13.51 2.24
CA LYS A 145 -17.77 -14.80 1.63
C LYS A 145 -18.30 -14.89 0.21
N LEU A 146 -17.45 -15.33 -0.71
CA LEU A 146 -17.78 -15.53 -2.11
C LEU A 146 -18.83 -16.65 -2.23
N LYS A 147 -19.93 -16.36 -2.93
CA LYS A 147 -20.93 -17.37 -3.26
C LYS A 147 -20.55 -18.06 -4.57
N PRO A 148 -20.43 -19.41 -4.61
CA PRO A 148 -20.22 -20.13 -5.85
C PRO A 148 -21.48 -20.04 -6.74
N GLY A 149 -21.27 -19.94 -8.06
CA GLY A 149 -22.34 -19.99 -9.06
C GLY A 149 -22.75 -21.40 -9.48
N PHE A 150 -22.12 -22.42 -8.90
CA PHE A 150 -22.34 -23.85 -9.15
C PHE A 150 -22.74 -24.57 -7.85
N THR A 151 -23.25 -25.80 -7.98
CA THR A 151 -23.74 -26.59 -6.84
C THR A 151 -22.62 -27.39 -6.14
N SER A 152 -22.88 -27.81 -4.90
CA SER A 152 -21.99 -28.73 -4.17
C SER A 152 -21.84 -30.07 -4.87
N ASP A 153 -22.93 -30.57 -5.46
CA ASP A 153 -22.94 -31.85 -6.19
C ASP A 153 -22.01 -31.75 -7.41
N TYR A 154 -22.06 -30.64 -8.14
CA TYR A 154 -21.17 -30.41 -9.27
C TYR A 154 -19.69 -30.35 -8.86
N LEU A 155 -19.36 -29.66 -7.76
CA LEU A 155 -17.99 -29.66 -7.26
C LEU A 155 -17.52 -31.07 -6.85
N SER A 156 -18.42 -31.87 -6.26
CA SER A 156 -18.14 -33.26 -5.89
C SER A 156 -17.82 -34.10 -7.12
N GLU A 157 -18.62 -33.98 -8.19
CA GLU A 157 -18.37 -34.67 -9.47
C GLU A 157 -17.01 -34.26 -10.09
N LEU A 158 -16.71 -32.95 -10.08
CA LEU A 158 -15.41 -32.46 -10.55
C LEU A 158 -14.25 -33.04 -9.74
N MET A 159 -14.37 -33.05 -8.42
CA MET A 159 -13.34 -33.59 -7.52
C MET A 159 -13.15 -35.10 -7.72
N GLU A 160 -14.24 -35.88 -7.82
CA GLU A 160 -14.19 -37.32 -8.11
C GLU A 160 -13.52 -37.60 -9.46
N SER A 161 -13.85 -36.82 -10.50
CA SER A 161 -13.28 -37.01 -11.84
C SER A 161 -11.79 -36.68 -11.95
N THR A 162 -11.24 -35.94 -10.97
CA THR A 162 -9.85 -35.45 -10.97
C THR A 162 -9.01 -36.02 -9.83
N ASP A 163 -9.53 -36.99 -9.07
CA ASP A 163 -8.89 -37.56 -7.88
C ASP A 163 -8.47 -36.46 -6.87
N THR A 164 -9.35 -35.46 -6.71
CA THR A 164 -9.10 -34.32 -5.82
C THR A 164 -9.73 -34.57 -4.45
N GLU A 165 -8.93 -34.45 -3.40
CA GLU A 165 -9.39 -34.49 -2.01
C GLU A 165 -9.51 -33.08 -1.40
N LEU A 166 -10.56 -32.86 -0.61
CA LEU A 166 -10.72 -31.69 0.24
C LEU A 166 -11.34 -32.11 1.57
N ILE A 167 -10.80 -31.63 2.68
CA ILE A 167 -11.35 -31.95 4.01
C ILE A 167 -12.80 -31.47 4.13
N THR A 168 -13.64 -32.26 4.80
CA THR A 168 -15.10 -32.03 4.86
C THR A 168 -15.47 -30.61 5.29
N GLU A 169 -14.84 -30.08 6.34
CA GLU A 169 -15.12 -28.71 6.81
C GLU A 169 -14.83 -27.65 5.73
N ALA A 170 -13.71 -27.79 5.02
CA ALA A 170 -13.31 -26.86 3.97
C ALA A 170 -14.23 -26.97 2.73
N PHE A 171 -14.74 -28.16 2.43
CA PHE A 171 -15.74 -28.35 1.37
C PHE A 171 -17.08 -27.71 1.75
N GLU A 172 -17.60 -28.04 2.94
CA GLU A 172 -18.90 -27.54 3.40
C GLU A 172 -18.95 -26.02 3.51
N VAL A 173 -17.85 -25.39 3.94
CA VAL A 173 -17.82 -23.94 4.14
C VAL A 173 -17.89 -23.14 2.85
N ILE A 174 -17.60 -23.73 1.70
CA ILE A 174 -17.81 -23.09 0.40
C ILE A 174 -19.32 -22.80 0.16
N PHE A 175 -20.20 -23.67 0.67
CA PHE A 175 -21.64 -23.65 0.35
C PHE A 175 -22.57 -23.29 1.51
N ASN A 176 -22.12 -23.36 2.77
CA ASN A 176 -22.94 -23.04 3.94
C ASN A 176 -22.83 -21.56 4.38
N ASP A 177 -23.46 -21.17 5.50
CA ASP A 177 -23.44 -19.79 6.02
C ASP A 177 -22.35 -19.52 7.09
N LYS A 178 -21.47 -20.49 7.40
CA LYS A 178 -20.37 -20.30 8.35
C LYS A 178 -19.31 -19.35 7.78
N ASP A 179 -18.58 -18.66 8.66
CA ASP A 179 -17.44 -17.82 8.26
C ASP A 179 -17.81 -16.81 7.15
N SER A 180 -19.00 -16.21 7.27
CA SER A 180 -19.61 -15.39 6.22
C SER A 180 -18.89 -14.06 5.97
N LYS A 181 -18.04 -13.61 6.89
CA LYS A 181 -17.19 -12.43 6.73
C LYS A 181 -15.75 -12.74 7.11
N LYS A 182 -14.81 -12.30 6.27
CA LYS A 182 -13.36 -12.31 6.57
C LYS A 182 -13.07 -11.46 7.79
N VAL A 183 -13.50 -10.21 7.76
CA VAL A 183 -13.37 -9.22 8.83
C VAL A 183 -14.73 -8.64 9.13
N ASN A 184 -15.17 -8.76 10.38
CA ASN A 184 -16.44 -8.26 10.85
C ASN A 184 -16.24 -7.10 11.82
N LYS A 185 -16.68 -5.89 11.43
CA LYS A 185 -16.62 -4.66 12.26
C LYS A 185 -18.00 -4.19 12.72
N SER A 186 -18.99 -5.08 12.73
CA SER A 186 -20.34 -4.75 13.21
C SER A 186 -20.32 -4.34 14.68
N LYS A 187 -21.22 -3.42 15.07
CA LYS A 187 -21.39 -3.02 16.47
C LYS A 187 -22.04 -4.15 17.27
N ASP A 188 -21.75 -4.18 18.57
CA ASP A 188 -22.40 -5.05 19.56
C ASP A 188 -22.24 -6.57 19.31
N VAL A 189 -21.19 -6.96 18.57
CA VAL A 189 -20.83 -8.36 18.36
C VAL A 189 -19.38 -8.61 18.75
N ASP A 190 -19.01 -9.88 18.93
CA ASP A 190 -17.60 -10.25 19.09
C ASP A 190 -16.90 -10.24 17.73
N ASN A 191 -16.18 -9.15 17.44
CA ASN A 191 -15.54 -8.92 16.15
C ASN A 191 -14.45 -9.96 15.85
N VAL A 192 -13.78 -10.52 16.86
CA VAL A 192 -12.78 -11.56 16.66
C VAL A 192 -13.46 -12.88 16.31
N LEU A 193 -14.38 -13.34 17.16
CA LEU A 193 -15.03 -14.65 17.00
C LEU A 193 -15.88 -14.74 15.72
N LEU A 194 -16.45 -13.63 15.27
CA LEU A 194 -17.26 -13.57 14.05
C LEU A 194 -16.47 -13.21 12.78
N SER A 195 -15.16 -13.01 12.88
CA SER A 195 -14.29 -12.82 11.72
C SER A 195 -13.65 -14.15 11.33
N ALA A 196 -13.68 -14.48 10.03
CA ALA A 196 -13.03 -15.68 9.52
C ALA A 196 -11.50 -15.55 9.43
N VAL A 197 -10.96 -14.32 9.48
CA VAL A 197 -9.50 -14.08 9.41
C VAL A 197 -8.75 -14.92 10.43
N ASN A 198 -7.64 -15.51 10.01
CA ASN A 198 -6.95 -16.56 10.74
C ASN A 198 -5.88 -16.05 11.73
N PHE A 199 -5.98 -14.78 12.13
CA PHE A 199 -5.09 -14.15 13.11
C PHE A 199 -5.34 -14.62 14.56
N TYR A 200 -6.48 -15.25 14.79
CA TYR A 200 -6.91 -15.74 16.09
C TYR A 200 -7.33 -17.20 16.01
N GLY A 201 -7.20 -17.92 17.12
CA GLY A 201 -7.80 -19.24 17.28
C GLY A 201 -9.34 -19.18 17.22
N PRO A 202 -10.02 -20.27 16.81
CA PRO A 202 -11.48 -20.27 16.61
C PRO A 202 -12.30 -20.06 17.90
N ASP A 203 -11.66 -20.13 19.07
CA ASP A 203 -12.24 -19.96 20.40
C ASP A 203 -11.73 -18.72 21.15
N VAL A 204 -11.01 -17.83 20.45
CA VAL A 204 -10.53 -16.55 20.97
C VAL A 204 -11.60 -15.47 20.74
N THR A 205 -11.89 -14.70 21.78
CA THR A 205 -12.89 -13.61 21.77
C THR A 205 -12.22 -12.24 21.71
N SER A 206 -12.94 -11.19 21.34
CA SER A 206 -12.43 -9.81 21.42
C SER A 206 -11.92 -9.48 22.82
N LYS A 207 -12.65 -9.93 23.86
CA LYS A 207 -12.28 -9.72 25.25
C LYS A 207 -10.98 -10.43 25.64
N ASP A 208 -10.75 -11.64 25.12
CA ASP A 208 -9.50 -12.37 25.34
C ASP A 208 -8.31 -11.57 24.80
N VAL A 209 -8.44 -11.04 23.59
CA VAL A 209 -7.39 -10.24 22.94
C VAL A 209 -7.11 -8.97 23.73
N GLU A 210 -8.15 -8.20 24.07
CA GLU A 210 -8.04 -6.98 24.86
C GLU A 210 -7.39 -7.24 26.22
N SER A 211 -7.80 -8.31 26.90
CA SER A 211 -7.25 -8.68 28.20
C SER A 211 -5.78 -9.09 28.09
N PHE A 212 -5.42 -9.83 27.04
CA PHE A 212 -4.04 -10.25 26.81
C PHE A 212 -3.11 -9.05 26.61
N TYR A 213 -3.45 -8.13 25.70
CA TYR A 213 -2.57 -6.97 25.42
C TYR A 213 -2.66 -5.85 26.45
N ALA A 214 -3.70 -5.80 27.29
CA ALA A 214 -3.73 -4.88 28.43
C ALA A 214 -2.60 -5.15 29.45
N GLU A 215 -2.09 -6.38 29.50
CA GLU A 215 -0.99 -6.77 30.39
C GLU A 215 0.40 -6.66 29.73
N VAL A 216 0.44 -6.53 28.40
CA VAL A 216 1.70 -6.42 27.65
C VAL A 216 2.21 -4.98 27.74
N THR A 217 3.48 -4.83 28.12
CA THR A 217 4.14 -3.52 28.23
C THR A 217 5.42 -3.49 27.41
N SER A 218 5.69 -2.34 26.81
CA SER A 218 6.95 -2.11 26.09
C SER A 218 8.07 -1.79 27.07
N PRO A 219 9.31 -2.24 26.81
CA PRO A 219 10.47 -1.92 27.65
C PRO A 219 10.70 -0.41 27.80
N ASP A 220 10.43 0.34 26.73
CA ASP A 220 10.45 1.80 26.71
C ASP A 220 9.05 2.33 26.33
N PRO A 221 8.30 2.95 27.25
CA PRO A 221 7.00 3.53 26.97
C PRO A 221 7.01 4.67 25.94
N THR A 222 8.17 5.30 25.70
CA THR A 222 8.33 6.35 24.69
C THR A 222 8.60 5.78 23.28
N LYS A 223 8.95 4.48 23.21
CA LYS A 223 9.19 3.72 21.99
C LYS A 223 8.42 2.39 22.05
N PRO A 224 7.07 2.44 22.03
CA PRO A 224 6.29 1.23 22.18
C PRO A 224 6.47 0.30 20.99
N LEU A 225 6.70 -0.98 21.28
CA LEU A 225 6.75 -2.04 20.27
C LEU A 225 5.36 -2.34 19.72
N SER A 226 5.29 -2.80 18.48
CA SER A 226 4.07 -3.26 17.82
C SER A 226 3.64 -4.66 18.30
N HIS A 227 3.23 -4.77 19.57
CA HIS A 227 2.79 -6.04 20.16
C HIS A 227 1.70 -6.71 19.32
N GLY A 228 1.85 -8.02 19.05
CA GLY A 228 0.90 -8.78 18.25
C GLY A 228 1.07 -8.69 16.74
N LEU A 229 1.97 -7.85 16.23
CA LEU A 229 2.10 -7.62 14.78
C LEU A 229 2.37 -8.91 13.99
N ASN A 230 3.22 -9.78 14.53
CA ASN A 230 3.75 -10.94 13.83
C ASN A 230 3.41 -12.26 14.50
N SER A 231 2.19 -12.38 15.02
CA SER A 231 1.76 -13.59 15.71
C SER A 231 0.29 -13.93 15.45
N LYS A 232 -0.02 -15.22 15.59
CA LYS A 232 -1.37 -15.70 15.78
C LYS A 232 -1.63 -15.89 17.27
N LEU A 233 -2.74 -15.36 17.79
CA LEU A 233 -3.11 -15.61 19.19
C LEU A 233 -4.04 -16.81 19.27
N VAL A 234 -3.67 -17.83 20.03
CA VAL A 234 -4.46 -19.04 20.25
C VAL A 234 -4.76 -19.24 21.72
N LYS A 235 -5.74 -20.09 22.02
CA LYS A 235 -6.05 -20.54 23.37
C LYS A 235 -5.73 -22.02 23.49
N GLU A 236 -4.63 -22.35 24.16
CA GLU A 236 -4.19 -23.73 24.43
C GLU A 236 -4.49 -24.05 25.90
N ASP A 237 -5.32 -25.07 26.17
CA ASP A 237 -5.73 -25.47 27.53
C ASP A 237 -6.29 -24.32 28.40
N GLY A 238 -6.99 -23.38 27.75
CA GLY A 238 -7.57 -22.20 28.39
C GLY A 238 -6.59 -21.03 28.62
N VAL A 239 -5.33 -21.17 28.18
CA VAL A 239 -4.29 -20.14 28.29
C VAL A 239 -4.04 -19.49 26.93
N LEU A 240 -4.07 -18.17 26.89
CA LEU A 240 -3.77 -17.40 25.68
C LEU A 240 -2.26 -17.38 25.42
N LYS A 241 -1.89 -17.61 24.16
CA LYS A 241 -0.49 -17.67 23.74
C LYS A 241 -0.33 -17.21 22.30
N GLU A 242 0.73 -16.46 22.04
CA GLU A 242 1.14 -16.09 20.70
C GLU A 242 1.96 -17.21 20.05
N ILE A 243 1.57 -17.56 18.82
CA ILE A 243 2.37 -18.35 17.90
C ILE A 243 3.01 -17.38 16.91
N VAL A 244 4.28 -17.08 17.15
CA VAL A 244 5.04 -16.08 16.39
C VAL A 244 5.36 -16.58 14.98
N TYR A 245 5.24 -15.69 14.01
CA TYR A 245 5.62 -15.90 12.60
C TYR A 245 7.14 -15.74 12.45
N LYS A 246 7.85 -16.86 12.35
CA LYS A 246 9.32 -16.87 12.23
C LYS A 246 9.86 -18.20 11.71
N SER A 247 11.14 -18.23 11.38
CA SER A 247 11.90 -19.46 11.14
C SER A 247 11.71 -20.44 12.30
N GLY A 248 11.37 -21.70 11.98
CA GLY A 248 11.03 -22.73 12.97
C GLY A 248 9.73 -22.50 13.76
N GLY A 249 8.97 -21.44 13.47
CA GLY A 249 7.65 -21.14 14.04
C GLY A 249 6.52 -21.31 13.02
N LEU A 250 5.41 -20.61 13.23
CA LEU A 250 4.32 -20.56 12.25
C LEU A 250 4.82 -19.87 10.97
N TYR A 251 4.48 -20.43 9.82
CA TYR A 251 5.02 -20.08 8.49
C TYR A 251 6.53 -20.29 8.29
N GLY A 252 7.21 -21.00 9.20
CA GLY A 252 8.67 -21.15 9.17
C GLY A 252 9.25 -21.64 7.84
N VAL A 253 8.60 -22.59 7.15
CA VAL A 253 9.06 -23.08 5.84
C VAL A 253 9.06 -21.98 4.77
N ALA A 254 8.00 -21.17 4.70
CA ALA A 254 7.95 -20.04 3.77
C ALA A 254 8.96 -18.95 4.17
N ILE A 255 9.06 -18.67 5.47
CA ILE A 255 9.99 -17.67 6.02
C ILE A 255 11.46 -18.05 5.77
N ASP A 256 11.81 -19.33 5.84
CA ASP A 256 13.17 -19.80 5.53
C ASP A 256 13.54 -19.54 4.06
N GLU A 257 12.58 -19.71 3.14
CA GLU A 257 12.79 -19.37 1.73
C GLU A 257 12.86 -17.85 1.52
N ILE A 258 12.04 -17.05 2.23
CA ILE A 258 12.16 -15.58 2.26
C ILE A 258 13.58 -15.17 2.71
N ILE A 259 14.07 -15.72 3.83
CA ILE A 259 15.40 -15.44 4.38
C ILE A 259 16.51 -15.76 3.36
N LYS A 260 16.42 -16.89 2.67
CA LYS A 260 17.39 -17.28 1.63
C LYS A 260 17.49 -16.21 0.54
N TRP A 261 16.36 -15.71 0.04
CA TRP A 261 16.35 -14.67 -0.99
C TRP A 261 16.82 -13.31 -0.46
N LEU A 262 16.43 -12.95 0.77
CA LEU A 262 16.91 -11.73 1.41
C LEU A 262 18.43 -11.75 1.66
N ASP A 263 19.03 -12.90 1.99
CA ASP A 263 20.49 -13.00 2.17
C ASP A 263 21.23 -12.78 0.84
N LEU A 264 20.69 -13.31 -0.27
CA LEU A 264 21.19 -13.02 -1.62
C LEU A 264 21.05 -11.54 -1.97
N ALA A 265 19.90 -10.92 -1.65
CA ALA A 265 19.66 -9.49 -1.81
C ALA A 265 20.68 -8.65 -1.03
N ALA A 266 20.93 -8.99 0.24
CA ALA A 266 21.91 -8.31 1.09
C ALA A 266 23.34 -8.40 0.52
N GLY A 267 23.67 -9.49 -0.17
CA GLY A 267 24.96 -9.66 -0.87
C GLY A 267 25.14 -8.75 -2.09
N VAL A 268 24.06 -8.21 -2.64
CA VAL A 268 24.08 -7.29 -3.80
C VAL A 268 23.45 -5.93 -3.50
N ALA A 269 23.30 -5.58 -2.21
CA ALA A 269 22.81 -4.27 -1.80
C ALA A 269 23.61 -3.13 -2.43
N GLU A 270 22.93 -2.04 -2.80
CA GLU A 270 23.50 -0.89 -3.49
C GLU A 270 24.51 -0.15 -2.60
N ASN A 271 24.21 -0.07 -1.31
CA ASN A 271 25.01 0.59 -0.30
C ASN A 271 24.95 -0.13 1.06
N LYS A 272 25.83 0.27 1.97
CA LYS A 272 25.94 -0.35 3.30
C LYS A 272 24.66 -0.17 4.13
N PRO A 273 24.02 1.02 4.23
CA PRO A 273 22.76 1.17 4.97
C PRO A 273 21.65 0.22 4.51
N GLN A 274 21.43 0.08 3.20
CA GLN A 274 20.44 -0.85 2.64
C GLN A 274 20.78 -2.31 2.99
N GLY A 275 22.05 -2.69 2.90
CA GLY A 275 22.53 -4.02 3.27
C GLY A 275 22.38 -4.32 4.77
N ASP A 276 22.65 -3.33 5.64
CA ASP A 276 22.48 -3.46 7.09
C ASP A 276 20.99 -3.64 7.45
N ALA A 277 20.10 -2.86 6.83
CA ALA A 277 18.65 -2.98 7.00
C ALA A 277 18.15 -4.38 6.58
N LEU A 278 18.58 -4.89 5.41
CA LEU A 278 18.23 -6.25 4.97
C LEU A 278 18.66 -7.32 5.98
N ARG A 279 19.81 -7.15 6.63
CA ARG A 279 20.29 -8.10 7.66
C ARG A 279 19.46 -8.04 8.93
N LEU A 280 18.98 -6.87 9.34
CA LEU A 280 18.04 -6.74 10.46
C LEU A 280 16.70 -7.39 10.12
N LEU A 281 16.19 -7.24 8.88
CA LEU A 281 14.98 -7.92 8.44
C LEU A 281 15.12 -9.45 8.47
N ILE A 282 16.27 -9.98 8.03
CA ILE A 282 16.58 -11.41 8.12
C ILE A 282 16.60 -11.87 9.59
N GLU A 283 17.21 -11.09 10.49
CA GLU A 283 17.27 -11.43 11.91
C GLU A 283 15.88 -11.40 12.55
N TYR A 284 15.04 -10.42 12.19
CA TYR A 284 13.64 -10.38 12.58
C TYR A 284 12.89 -11.63 12.13
N TYR A 285 13.02 -12.06 10.86
CA TYR A 285 12.39 -13.29 10.40
C TYR A 285 12.89 -14.56 11.10
N LYS A 286 14.16 -14.60 11.52
CA LYS A 286 14.71 -15.72 12.29
C LYS A 286 14.17 -15.77 13.72
N THR A 287 14.04 -14.62 14.36
CA THR A 287 13.79 -14.51 15.81
C THR A 287 12.33 -14.25 16.16
N GLY A 288 11.63 -13.54 15.29
CA GLY A 288 10.31 -12.95 15.51
C GLY A 288 10.32 -11.77 16.48
N ASP A 289 11.49 -11.19 16.80
CA ASP A 289 11.65 -10.17 17.84
C ASP A 289 11.18 -8.77 17.36
N LEU A 290 10.21 -8.20 18.07
CA LEU A 290 9.64 -6.89 17.72
C LEU A 290 10.58 -5.70 17.98
N GLN A 291 11.59 -5.83 18.85
CA GLN A 291 12.65 -4.83 18.96
C GLN A 291 13.54 -4.85 17.71
N THR A 292 13.87 -6.04 17.20
CA THR A 292 14.61 -6.16 15.92
C THR A 292 13.80 -5.62 14.75
N TRP A 293 12.47 -5.76 14.78
CA TRP A 293 11.58 -5.11 13.82
C TRP A 293 11.68 -3.58 13.87
N ASP A 294 11.63 -2.99 15.07
CA ASP A 294 11.80 -1.54 15.24
C ASP A 294 13.21 -1.09 14.78
N ASP A 295 14.25 -1.83 15.11
CA ASP A 295 15.63 -1.55 14.70
C ASP A 295 15.76 -1.61 13.16
N TYR A 296 15.14 -2.61 12.52
CA TYR A 296 15.02 -2.68 11.06
C TYR A 296 14.33 -1.43 10.50
N ASN A 297 13.19 -1.04 11.06
CA ASN A 297 12.43 0.11 10.55
C ASN A 297 13.21 1.43 10.71
N VAL A 298 13.96 1.61 11.81
CA VAL A 298 14.86 2.76 11.98
C VAL A 298 15.94 2.76 10.89
N ALA A 299 16.60 1.61 10.67
CA ALA A 299 17.65 1.48 9.67
C ALA A 299 17.12 1.68 8.24
N TRP A 300 15.99 1.08 7.90
CA TRP A 300 15.33 1.19 6.60
C TRP A 300 14.88 2.62 6.33
N THR A 301 14.26 3.29 7.31
CA THR A 301 13.81 4.68 7.17
C THR A 301 14.98 5.62 6.86
N ALA A 302 16.11 5.41 7.52
CA ALA A 302 17.32 6.21 7.31
C ALA A 302 18.08 5.88 6.01
N ALA A 303 17.86 4.69 5.43
CA ALA A 303 18.47 4.29 4.17
C ALA A 303 17.71 4.88 2.97
N THR A 304 18.02 6.12 2.62
CA THR A 304 17.34 6.85 1.52
C THR A 304 18.10 6.82 0.19
N ASP A 305 19.40 6.48 0.23
CA ASP A 305 20.25 6.38 -0.96
C ASP A 305 20.00 5.08 -1.71
N GLY A 306 20.13 5.12 -3.04
CA GLY A 306 19.95 3.97 -3.93
C GLY A 306 18.75 4.13 -4.85
N ASN A 307 18.71 3.28 -5.86
CA ASN A 307 17.69 3.23 -6.90
C ASN A 307 16.59 2.23 -6.59
N ILE A 308 16.80 1.31 -5.64
CA ILE A 308 15.86 0.25 -5.31
C ILE A 308 15.46 0.36 -3.84
N ASP A 309 14.16 0.28 -3.58
CA ASP A 309 13.60 0.15 -2.24
C ASP A 309 12.60 -1.00 -2.19
N TYR A 310 12.19 -1.39 -0.98
CA TYR A 310 11.31 -2.52 -0.79
C TYR A 310 10.49 -2.41 0.50
N ILE A 311 9.34 -3.07 0.47
CA ILE A 311 8.54 -3.44 1.63
C ILE A 311 8.46 -4.97 1.60
N ASN A 312 8.76 -5.66 2.70
CA ASN A 312 8.67 -7.12 2.81
C ASN A 312 8.53 -7.52 4.29
N SER A 313 7.30 -7.66 4.80
CA SER A 313 7.03 -8.14 6.16
C SER A 313 5.52 -8.28 6.40
N PHE A 314 5.14 -8.42 7.67
CA PHE A 314 3.80 -8.19 8.21
C PHE A 314 3.62 -6.69 8.48
N ILE A 315 2.86 -5.99 7.65
CA ILE A 315 2.86 -4.52 7.60
C ILE A 315 1.54 -3.94 8.10
N GLU A 316 0.47 -4.11 7.31
CA GLU A 316 -0.79 -3.43 7.55
C GLU A 316 -1.77 -4.28 8.36
N VAL A 317 -2.46 -3.62 9.28
CA VAL A 317 -3.35 -4.27 10.27
C VAL A 317 -4.83 -4.21 9.87
N TYR A 318 -5.15 -3.85 8.62
CA TYR A 318 -6.53 -3.64 8.17
C TYR A 318 -7.39 -4.90 8.23
N ASN A 319 -6.77 -6.06 7.99
CA ASN A 319 -7.43 -7.36 8.01
C ASN A 319 -7.68 -7.88 9.43
N ASP A 320 -7.14 -7.24 10.47
CA ASP A 320 -7.42 -7.59 11.86
C ASP A 320 -8.64 -6.81 12.37
N PRO A 321 -9.71 -7.47 12.87
CA PRO A 321 -10.85 -6.78 13.47
C PRO A 321 -10.47 -5.84 14.63
N LEU A 322 -9.35 -6.09 15.32
CA LEU A 322 -8.84 -5.27 16.43
C LEU A 322 -7.52 -4.54 16.11
N ALA A 323 -7.04 -4.61 14.86
CA ALA A 323 -5.90 -3.84 14.35
C ALA A 323 -4.55 -4.04 15.09
N TYR A 324 -4.25 -5.26 15.52
CA TYR A 324 -2.95 -5.65 16.10
C TYR A 324 -2.05 -6.42 15.12
N ARG A 325 -2.62 -7.30 14.27
CA ARG A 325 -1.87 -8.26 13.45
C ARG A 325 -1.61 -7.73 12.06
N GLY A 326 -0.36 -7.81 11.61
CA GLY A 326 0.06 -7.40 10.29
C GLY A 326 -0.20 -8.48 9.22
N SER A 327 -0.72 -8.04 8.09
CA SER A 327 -0.84 -8.86 6.88
C SER A 327 0.50 -8.94 6.17
N TYR A 328 0.86 -10.11 5.64
CA TYR A 328 2.08 -10.27 4.85
C TYR A 328 1.96 -9.47 3.55
N GLU A 329 2.96 -8.64 3.25
CA GLU A 329 2.97 -7.75 2.09
C GLU A 329 4.38 -7.66 1.50
N THR A 330 4.45 -7.54 0.17
CA THR A 330 5.68 -7.12 -0.50
C THR A 330 5.40 -6.15 -1.63
N ILE A 331 6.21 -5.09 -1.70
CA ILE A 331 6.28 -4.16 -2.83
C ILE A 331 7.76 -3.87 -3.11
N VAL A 332 8.26 -4.23 -4.29
CA VAL A 332 9.63 -3.90 -4.74
C VAL A 332 9.56 -2.71 -5.67
N GLN A 333 10.36 -1.69 -5.39
CA GLN A 333 10.24 -0.36 -5.99
C GLN A 333 11.56 0.05 -6.64
N ILE A 334 11.47 0.66 -7.81
CA ILE A 334 12.58 1.28 -8.54
C ILE A 334 12.29 2.78 -8.59
N ASN A 335 13.29 3.63 -8.34
CA ASN A 335 13.13 5.07 -8.53
C ASN A 335 12.66 5.37 -9.95
N ASP A 336 11.75 6.32 -10.08
CA ASP A 336 11.36 6.80 -11.39
C ASP A 336 12.42 7.75 -11.95
N PHE A 337 13.32 7.22 -12.77
CA PHE A 337 14.45 7.99 -13.31
C PHE A 337 14.01 9.15 -14.21
N ASP A 338 12.93 8.98 -14.98
CA ASP A 338 12.38 10.04 -15.83
C ASP A 338 11.84 11.19 -14.99
N MET A 339 10.97 10.88 -14.03
CA MET A 339 10.43 11.89 -13.12
C MET A 339 11.54 12.54 -12.28
N SER A 340 12.51 11.75 -11.79
CA SER A 340 13.64 12.26 -11.02
C SER A 340 14.48 13.26 -11.82
N ARG A 341 14.76 12.99 -13.10
CA ARG A 341 15.45 13.92 -13.99
C ARG A 341 14.66 15.22 -14.17
N LYS A 342 13.36 15.12 -14.43
CA LYS A 342 12.47 16.30 -14.60
C LYS A 342 12.41 17.15 -13.33
N MET A 343 12.19 16.51 -12.17
CA MET A 343 12.19 17.17 -10.86
C MET A 343 13.54 17.83 -10.54
N SER A 344 14.67 17.20 -10.87
CA SER A 344 16.01 17.79 -10.66
C SER A 344 16.18 19.08 -11.45
N VAL A 345 15.81 19.07 -12.73
CA VAL A 345 15.88 20.26 -13.60
C VAL A 345 15.00 21.39 -13.05
N LEU A 346 13.78 21.08 -12.59
CA LEU A 346 12.90 22.07 -11.99
C LEU A 346 13.44 22.60 -10.66
N SER A 347 13.95 21.72 -9.80
CA SER A 347 14.52 22.06 -8.49
C SER A 347 15.75 22.97 -8.61
N GLU A 348 16.65 22.68 -9.55
CA GLU A 348 17.81 23.53 -9.87
C GLU A 348 17.41 24.92 -10.36
N ASN A 349 16.19 25.06 -10.90
CA ASN A 349 15.63 26.31 -11.39
C ASN A 349 14.51 26.85 -10.48
N ALA A 350 14.32 26.30 -9.28
CA ALA A 350 13.19 26.65 -8.39
C ALA A 350 13.13 28.15 -8.08
N GLN A 351 14.30 28.80 -7.94
CA GLN A 351 14.36 30.25 -7.72
C GLN A 351 13.81 31.04 -8.91
N TRP A 352 14.08 30.60 -10.15
CA TRP A 352 13.51 31.27 -11.32
C TRP A 352 11.99 31.21 -11.30
N PHE A 353 11.41 30.07 -10.93
CA PHE A 353 9.96 29.92 -10.81
C PHE A 353 9.38 30.78 -9.68
N GLU A 354 10.05 30.90 -8.54
CA GLU A 354 9.64 31.80 -7.45
C GLU A 354 9.62 33.27 -7.91
N ASP A 355 10.73 33.72 -8.51
CA ASP A 355 10.92 35.10 -8.95
C ASP A 355 9.90 35.50 -10.02
N ASN A 356 9.55 34.55 -10.90
CA ASN A 356 8.61 34.75 -12.02
C ASN A 356 7.18 34.28 -11.69
N SER A 357 6.89 33.94 -10.44
CA SER A 357 5.53 33.61 -10.01
C SER A 357 4.64 34.86 -9.96
N SER A 358 3.32 34.63 -9.98
CA SER A 358 2.31 35.66 -9.82
C SER A 358 2.08 36.09 -8.36
N LEU A 359 2.89 35.58 -7.42
CA LEU A 359 2.83 35.95 -6.01
C LEU A 359 3.20 37.44 -5.82
N MET A 360 2.65 38.06 -4.77
CA MET A 360 3.08 39.38 -4.34
C MET A 360 4.55 39.33 -3.90
N GLU A 361 5.29 40.42 -4.11
CA GLU A 361 6.74 40.43 -3.87
C GLU A 361 7.07 40.13 -2.40
N GLU A 362 6.28 40.64 -1.46
CA GLU A 362 6.42 40.33 -0.03
C GLU A 362 6.17 38.85 0.33
N HIS A 363 5.49 38.11 -0.54
CA HIS A 363 5.16 36.69 -0.36
C HIS A 363 6.13 35.77 -1.08
N LYS A 364 7.10 36.28 -1.84
CA LYS A 364 8.15 35.47 -2.46
C LYS A 364 9.30 35.22 -1.48
N LYS A 365 9.94 34.07 -1.60
CA LYS A 365 11.16 33.72 -0.86
C LYS A 365 12.38 34.30 -1.55
N ASP A 366 13.25 34.94 -0.77
CA ASP A 366 14.58 35.37 -1.24
C ASP A 366 15.47 34.19 -1.68
N SER A 367 15.23 33.01 -1.12
CA SER A 367 15.90 31.76 -1.48
C SER A 367 14.97 30.58 -1.31
N VAL A 368 14.69 29.89 -2.42
CA VAL A 368 13.95 28.62 -2.44
C VAL A 368 14.94 27.47 -2.37
N VAL A 369 14.65 26.53 -1.47
CA VAL A 369 15.28 25.21 -1.46
C VAL A 369 14.29 24.26 -2.10
N GLY A 370 14.68 23.63 -3.21
CA GLY A 370 13.81 22.69 -3.91
C GLY A 370 13.46 21.50 -3.01
N VAL A 371 12.21 21.04 -3.14
CA VAL A 371 11.68 19.89 -2.41
C VAL A 371 11.86 18.63 -3.25
N THR A 372 12.25 17.53 -2.63
CA THR A 372 12.34 16.23 -3.30
C THR A 372 11.06 15.45 -3.06
N TYR A 373 10.30 15.19 -4.13
CA TYR A 373 9.19 14.23 -4.13
C TYR A 373 9.67 12.89 -4.68
N LYS A 374 9.18 11.77 -4.14
CA LYS A 374 9.64 10.43 -4.52
C LYS A 374 8.50 9.60 -5.13
N THR A 375 8.38 9.68 -6.45
CA THR A 375 7.61 8.72 -7.26
C THR A 375 8.48 7.51 -7.58
N VAL A 376 7.90 6.31 -7.51
CA VAL A 376 8.59 5.06 -7.79
C VAL A 376 7.78 4.17 -8.73
N ASN A 377 8.47 3.28 -9.42
CA ASN A 377 7.89 2.24 -10.26
C ASN A 377 7.96 0.90 -9.54
N VAL A 378 6.81 0.22 -9.43
CA VAL A 378 6.72 -1.13 -8.89
C VAL A 378 7.34 -2.14 -9.85
N ALA A 379 8.24 -2.97 -9.36
CA ALA A 379 8.87 -4.06 -10.10
C ALA A 379 8.31 -5.44 -9.75
N GLY A 380 7.65 -5.58 -8.61
CA GLY A 380 6.96 -6.81 -8.22
C GLY A 380 6.28 -6.70 -6.86
N GLU A 381 5.16 -7.41 -6.72
CA GLU A 381 4.30 -7.39 -5.53
C GLU A 381 3.92 -8.80 -5.09
N SER A 382 3.60 -8.95 -3.80
CA SER A 382 3.00 -10.16 -3.25
C SER A 382 2.23 -9.88 -1.97
N GLY A 383 1.51 -10.87 -1.47
CA GLY A 383 0.72 -10.76 -0.25
C GLY A 383 -0.44 -9.78 -0.40
N ASP A 384 -0.66 -8.94 0.60
CA ASP A 384 -1.79 -7.98 0.64
C ASP A 384 -1.69 -6.86 -0.41
N ALA A 385 -0.52 -6.70 -1.07
CA ALA A 385 -0.32 -5.77 -2.18
C ALA A 385 -0.59 -6.40 -3.57
N SER A 386 -1.03 -7.65 -3.67
CA SER A 386 -1.29 -8.28 -4.98
C SER A 386 -2.38 -9.34 -4.93
N PRO A 387 -3.28 -9.39 -5.93
CA PRO A 387 -3.35 -8.55 -7.13
C PRO A 387 -4.12 -7.22 -6.95
N SER A 388 -4.74 -6.99 -5.80
CA SER A 388 -5.30 -5.69 -5.44
C SER A 388 -4.21 -4.88 -4.71
N THR A 389 -3.65 -3.88 -5.38
CA THR A 389 -2.51 -3.09 -4.89
C THR A 389 -2.93 -1.67 -4.49
N PRO A 390 -2.30 -1.04 -3.47
CA PRO A 390 -2.44 0.39 -3.24
C PRO A 390 -1.84 1.20 -4.41
N ILE A 391 -2.12 2.51 -4.44
CA ILE A 391 -1.45 3.46 -5.36
C ILE A 391 -0.35 4.28 -4.68
N GLY A 392 -0.23 4.18 -3.36
CA GLY A 392 0.78 4.85 -2.57
C GLY A 392 0.87 4.25 -1.16
N VAL A 393 2.04 4.38 -0.54
CA VAL A 393 2.34 3.80 0.78
C VAL A 393 3.15 4.78 1.62
N ASN A 394 2.96 4.76 2.94
CA ASN A 394 3.64 5.65 3.88
C ASN A 394 4.06 4.94 5.15
N LEU A 395 5.32 4.52 5.21
CA LEU A 395 5.86 3.64 6.25
C LEU A 395 7.09 4.26 6.95
N PRO A 396 7.44 3.80 8.16
CA PRO A 396 6.79 2.74 8.94
C PRO A 396 5.53 3.20 9.68
N ASN A 397 4.79 2.24 10.24
CA ASN A 397 3.56 2.48 11.01
C ASN A 397 3.84 2.94 12.46
N ALA A 398 5.02 2.67 13.01
CA ALA A 398 5.37 3.06 14.39
C ALA A 398 5.54 4.58 14.52
N ASN A 399 4.58 5.24 15.19
CA ASN A 399 4.55 6.70 15.36
C ASN A 399 5.82 7.30 15.97
N TRP A 400 6.47 6.58 16.89
CA TRP A 400 7.70 7.09 17.52
C TRP A 400 8.86 7.15 16.52
N ILE A 401 8.95 6.19 15.59
CA ILE A 401 9.94 6.19 14.50
C ILE A 401 9.62 7.33 13.54
N ARG A 402 8.35 7.50 13.17
CA ARG A 402 7.90 8.63 12.33
C ARG A 402 8.27 9.98 12.92
N GLY A 403 8.07 10.16 14.23
CA GLY A 403 8.38 11.40 14.93
C GLY A 403 9.87 11.66 15.17
N SER A 404 10.68 10.60 15.31
CA SER A 404 12.10 10.73 15.69
C SER A 404 13.07 10.61 14.53
N ILE A 405 12.73 9.81 13.52
CA ILE A 405 13.57 9.45 12.38
C ILE A 405 12.96 9.96 11.08
N GLY A 406 11.65 9.75 10.90
CA GLY A 406 10.90 10.15 9.70
C GLY A 406 10.09 8.99 9.13
N SER A 407 9.59 9.17 7.92
CA SER A 407 8.84 8.17 7.16
C SER A 407 9.17 8.25 5.68
N LYS A 408 9.01 7.16 4.95
CA LYS A 408 9.05 7.11 3.49
C LYS A 408 7.62 7.06 2.96
N SER A 409 7.23 8.11 2.25
CA SER A 409 5.96 8.20 1.52
C SER A 409 6.27 8.13 0.04
N VAL A 410 5.64 7.19 -0.67
CA VAL A 410 5.88 6.99 -2.11
C VAL A 410 4.57 6.81 -2.87
N SER A 411 4.54 7.35 -4.08
CA SER A 411 3.48 7.12 -5.08
C SER A 411 3.94 6.06 -6.07
N LEU A 412 3.08 5.08 -6.37
CA LEU A 412 3.36 3.94 -7.25
C LEU A 412 2.97 4.31 -8.69
N GLY A 413 3.85 5.06 -9.36
CA GLY A 413 3.56 5.75 -10.62
C GLY A 413 3.11 4.81 -11.75
N ASN A 414 3.79 3.68 -11.95
CA ASN A 414 3.42 2.72 -13.00
C ASN A 414 2.14 1.92 -12.70
N ILE A 415 1.73 1.81 -11.44
CA ILE A 415 0.43 1.22 -11.06
C ILE A 415 -0.69 2.21 -11.42
N ILE A 416 -0.56 3.47 -11.02
CA ILE A 416 -1.52 4.54 -11.37
C ILE A 416 -1.63 4.64 -12.89
N HIS A 417 -0.49 4.61 -13.59
CA HIS A 417 -0.45 4.58 -15.04
C HIS A 417 -1.27 3.44 -15.64
N ALA A 418 -1.08 2.22 -15.14
CA ALA A 418 -1.80 1.06 -15.62
C ALA A 418 -3.30 1.16 -15.35
N TYR A 419 -3.71 1.71 -14.20
CA TYR A 419 -5.13 1.98 -13.93
C TYR A 419 -5.74 2.94 -14.95
N ASN A 420 -5.08 4.08 -15.19
CA ASN A 420 -5.54 5.11 -16.12
C ASN A 420 -5.68 4.58 -17.56
N ASN A 421 -4.78 3.68 -17.97
CA ASN A 421 -4.77 3.10 -19.32
C ASN A 421 -5.51 1.76 -19.44
N SER A 422 -6.07 1.23 -18.34
CA SER A 422 -6.90 0.01 -18.36
C SER A 422 -8.38 0.26 -18.68
N GLY A 423 -8.78 1.53 -18.81
CA GLY A 423 -10.11 1.95 -19.25
C GLY A 423 -10.32 1.70 -20.75
N SER A 424 -11.57 1.79 -21.21
CA SER A 424 -11.78 2.02 -22.64
C SER A 424 -11.49 3.49 -22.94
N SER A 425 -10.92 3.78 -24.12
CA SER A 425 -10.78 5.15 -24.65
C SER A 425 -12.13 5.88 -24.78
N GLY A 426 -13.24 5.15 -24.60
CA GLY A 426 -14.59 5.69 -24.56
C GLY A 426 -14.80 6.78 -23.51
N ARG A 427 -14.12 6.75 -22.35
CA ARG A 427 -14.26 7.85 -21.36
C ARG A 427 -13.73 9.16 -21.92
N LEU A 428 -12.49 9.16 -22.41
CA LEU A 428 -11.88 10.36 -22.96
C LEU A 428 -12.71 10.89 -24.13
N LYS A 429 -13.04 10.01 -25.08
CA LYS A 429 -13.83 10.36 -26.27
C LYS A 429 -15.25 10.84 -25.97
N GLU A 430 -15.85 10.41 -24.86
CA GLU A 430 -17.18 10.85 -24.44
C GLU A 430 -17.17 12.27 -23.87
N PHE A 431 -16.09 12.70 -23.23
CA PHE A 431 -16.06 13.94 -22.43
C PHE A 431 -15.20 15.07 -23.02
N VAL A 432 -14.29 14.78 -23.95
CA VAL A 432 -13.57 15.82 -24.72
C VAL A 432 -14.53 16.64 -25.58
N HIS A 433 -14.21 17.91 -25.78
CA HIS A 433 -15.02 18.83 -26.57
C HIS A 433 -15.06 18.46 -28.05
N ASP A 434 -13.91 18.07 -28.62
CA ASP A 434 -13.75 17.70 -30.03
C ASP A 434 -12.59 16.72 -30.27
N ASP A 435 -12.46 16.27 -31.53
CA ASP A 435 -11.40 15.32 -31.94
C ASP A 435 -10.00 15.94 -31.85
N GLN A 436 -9.86 17.27 -31.90
CA GLN A 436 -8.56 17.92 -31.77
C GLN A 436 -8.06 17.82 -30.32
N GLU A 437 -8.92 18.13 -29.34
CA GLU A 437 -8.60 17.94 -27.92
C GLU A 437 -8.31 16.47 -27.61
N TYR A 438 -9.06 15.54 -28.21
CA TYR A 438 -8.79 14.11 -28.09
C TYR A 438 -7.39 13.74 -28.58
N ASP A 439 -7.02 14.17 -29.79
CA ASP A 439 -5.72 13.84 -30.38
C ASP A 439 -4.57 14.46 -29.57
N LEU A 440 -4.73 15.70 -29.08
CA LEU A 440 -3.74 16.36 -28.21
C LEU A 440 -3.60 15.68 -26.86
N GLU A 441 -4.70 15.25 -26.23
CA GLU A 441 -4.64 14.52 -24.96
C GLU A 441 -3.96 13.15 -25.13
N VAL A 442 -4.22 12.46 -26.25
CA VAL A 442 -3.55 11.20 -26.59
C VAL A 442 -2.05 11.41 -26.81
N GLU A 443 -1.65 12.50 -27.48
CA GLU A 443 -0.25 12.77 -27.82
C GLU A 443 0.55 13.36 -26.65
N HIS A 444 -0.06 14.25 -25.86
CA HIS A 444 0.64 15.12 -24.91
C HIS A 444 0.15 15.01 -23.46
N GLY A 445 -1.06 14.49 -23.20
CA GLY A 445 -1.66 14.45 -21.86
C GLY A 445 -0.74 13.80 -20.83
N GLN A 446 -0.12 12.67 -21.19
CA GLN A 446 0.82 11.95 -20.32
C GLN A 446 2.07 12.77 -19.94
N LEU A 447 2.60 13.58 -20.87
CA LEU A 447 3.74 14.46 -20.59
C LEU A 447 3.28 15.66 -19.76
N GLY A 448 2.12 16.22 -20.09
CA GLY A 448 1.44 17.30 -19.36
C GLY A 448 1.25 16.94 -17.89
N ASP A 449 0.67 15.78 -17.60
CA ASP A 449 0.44 15.27 -16.25
C ASP A 449 1.74 15.19 -15.44
N LYS A 450 2.78 14.56 -16.01
CA LYS A 450 4.07 14.43 -15.30
C LYS A 450 4.70 15.78 -14.99
N LEU A 451 4.63 16.71 -15.92
CA LEU A 451 5.20 18.05 -15.73
C LEU A 451 4.37 18.85 -14.74
N HIS A 452 3.04 18.74 -14.80
CA HIS A 452 2.13 19.34 -13.83
C HIS A 452 2.45 18.83 -12.42
N THR A 453 2.52 17.52 -12.21
CA THR A 453 2.94 16.92 -10.94
C THR A 453 4.30 17.44 -10.48
N ALA A 454 5.31 17.42 -11.37
CA ALA A 454 6.65 17.85 -11.00
C ALA A 454 6.69 19.34 -10.60
N LEU A 455 5.92 20.19 -11.29
CA LEU A 455 5.76 21.59 -10.94
C LEU A 455 4.96 21.76 -9.64
N HIS A 456 3.85 21.06 -9.45
CA HIS A 456 3.04 21.08 -8.23
C HIS A 456 3.90 20.79 -6.99
N GLU A 457 4.67 19.71 -7.04
CA GLU A 457 5.47 19.24 -5.90
C GLU A 457 6.71 20.11 -5.65
N VAL A 458 7.49 20.41 -6.70
CA VAL A 458 8.82 21.03 -6.57
C VAL A 458 8.75 22.56 -6.62
N VAL A 459 7.75 23.13 -7.26
CA VAL A 459 7.55 24.59 -7.38
C VAL A 459 6.34 25.03 -6.56
N GLY A 460 5.20 24.36 -6.69
CA GLY A 460 3.94 24.68 -6.02
C GLY A 460 4.10 24.68 -4.50
N HIS A 461 4.35 23.53 -3.88
CA HIS A 461 4.54 23.46 -2.42
C HIS A 461 5.80 24.18 -1.92
N ALA A 462 6.85 24.24 -2.72
CA ALA A 462 8.10 24.90 -2.32
C ALA A 462 8.03 26.44 -2.35
N SER A 463 7.08 27.01 -3.08
CA SER A 463 6.97 28.46 -3.30
C SER A 463 6.22 29.20 -2.20
N GLY A 464 6.58 30.47 -2.03
CA GLY A 464 5.85 31.42 -1.21
C GLY A 464 6.13 31.34 0.29
N GLN A 465 6.07 32.49 0.96
CA GLN A 465 6.27 32.63 2.40
C GLN A 465 5.10 33.32 3.09
N ILE A 466 4.89 32.95 4.35
CA ILE A 466 3.86 33.55 5.21
C ILE A 466 4.40 34.84 5.84
N ASN A 467 3.58 35.90 5.86
CA ASN A 467 3.93 37.17 6.47
C ASN A 467 4.26 37.02 7.97
N PRO A 468 5.25 37.78 8.50
CA PRO A 468 5.56 37.78 9.92
C PRO A 468 4.32 38.05 10.80
N GLY A 469 4.08 37.17 11.78
CA GLY A 469 2.95 37.28 12.71
C GLY A 469 1.67 36.59 12.26
N VAL A 470 1.64 35.97 11.09
CA VAL A 470 0.55 35.08 10.64
C VAL A 470 0.91 33.64 11.03
N GLY A 471 -0.04 32.92 11.64
CA GLY A 471 0.14 31.50 12.03
C GLY A 471 0.19 30.58 10.81
N THR A 472 0.48 29.30 11.01
CA THR A 472 0.52 28.33 9.91
C THR A 472 -0.85 28.17 9.24
N THR A 473 -0.89 27.58 8.04
CA THR A 473 -2.15 27.27 7.34
C THR A 473 -3.11 26.46 8.22
N LYS A 474 -2.59 25.50 8.99
CA LYS A 474 -3.36 24.72 9.98
C LYS A 474 -4.01 25.60 11.06
N GLU A 475 -3.30 26.60 11.55
CA GLU A 475 -3.78 27.48 12.62
C GLU A 475 -4.80 28.51 12.12
N THR A 476 -4.58 29.01 10.89
CA THR A 476 -5.34 30.14 10.34
C THR A 476 -6.50 29.70 9.45
N LEU A 477 -6.29 28.73 8.57
CA LEU A 477 -7.28 28.23 7.60
C LEU A 477 -8.07 27.02 8.14
N LYS A 478 -7.56 26.35 9.19
CA LYS A 478 -8.21 25.21 9.85
C LYS A 478 -8.60 24.14 8.82
N ASN A 479 -9.89 23.83 8.71
CA ASN A 479 -10.41 22.79 7.82
C ASN A 479 -10.28 23.13 6.33
N TYR A 480 -9.96 24.37 5.96
CA TYR A 480 -9.69 24.77 4.58
C TYR A 480 -8.20 24.68 4.22
N GLY A 481 -7.32 24.43 5.20
CA GLY A 481 -5.88 24.51 5.03
C GLY A 481 -5.36 23.58 3.94
N SER A 482 -5.76 22.31 3.95
CA SER A 482 -5.32 21.32 2.97
C SER A 482 -5.80 21.68 1.56
N THR A 483 -7.11 21.81 1.35
CA THR A 483 -7.69 22.12 0.04
C THR A 483 -7.11 23.40 -0.58
N MET A 484 -6.87 24.44 0.23
CA MET A 484 -6.29 25.70 -0.27
C MET A 484 -4.79 25.59 -0.57
N GLU A 485 -4.07 24.73 0.15
CA GLU A 485 -2.65 24.46 -0.11
C GLU A 485 -2.48 23.66 -1.41
N GLU A 486 -3.26 22.61 -1.62
CA GLU A 486 -3.30 21.85 -2.87
C GLU A 486 -3.71 22.72 -4.05
N GLY A 487 -4.80 23.49 -3.89
CA GLY A 487 -5.27 24.41 -4.93
C GLY A 487 -4.23 25.48 -5.29
N ARG A 488 -3.42 25.94 -4.33
CA ARG A 488 -2.31 26.86 -4.58
C ARG A 488 -1.20 26.19 -5.39
N ALA A 489 -0.80 24.98 -5.01
CA ALA A 489 0.23 24.22 -5.71
C ALA A 489 -0.19 23.86 -7.14
N ASP A 490 -1.43 23.39 -7.34
CA ASP A 490 -2.03 23.14 -8.65
C ASP A 490 -2.04 24.39 -9.53
N LEU A 491 -2.49 25.54 -9.00
CA LEU A 491 -2.54 26.78 -9.77
C LEU A 491 -1.15 27.24 -10.25
N LEU A 492 -0.12 27.07 -9.43
CA LEU A 492 1.26 27.38 -9.82
C LEU A 492 1.79 26.36 -10.82
N GLY A 493 1.47 25.08 -10.64
CA GLY A 493 1.75 24.02 -11.61
C GLY A 493 1.18 24.36 -12.98
N LEU A 494 -0.12 24.59 -13.07
CA LEU A 494 -0.84 24.97 -14.29
C LEU A 494 -0.30 26.27 -14.91
N TYR A 495 0.03 27.27 -14.09
CA TYR A 495 0.59 28.53 -14.58
C TYR A 495 1.91 28.33 -15.33
N PHE A 496 2.81 27.50 -14.78
CA PHE A 496 4.11 27.24 -15.39
C PHE A 496 4.10 26.10 -16.41
N LEU A 497 3.06 25.27 -16.45
CA LEU A 497 2.90 24.22 -17.46
C LEU A 497 2.88 24.80 -18.88
N TYR A 498 2.34 26.01 -19.03
CA TYR A 498 2.35 26.75 -20.30
C TYR A 498 3.46 27.83 -20.38
N ALA A 499 4.62 27.56 -19.78
CA ALA A 499 5.77 28.48 -19.82
C ALA A 499 6.82 28.05 -20.85
N PRO A 500 7.35 28.98 -21.69
CA PRO A 500 8.45 28.68 -22.62
C PRO A 500 9.71 28.18 -21.90
N LYS A 501 9.83 28.46 -20.60
CA LYS A 501 10.93 27.98 -19.77
C LYS A 501 11.05 26.46 -19.77
N LEU A 502 9.94 25.73 -19.84
CA LEU A 502 9.98 24.26 -19.89
C LEU A 502 10.69 23.76 -21.14
N GLN A 503 10.46 24.40 -22.29
CA GLN A 503 11.18 24.09 -23.54
C GLN A 503 12.66 24.47 -23.44
N GLU A 504 12.99 25.64 -22.87
CA GLU A 504 14.38 26.06 -22.65
C GLU A 504 15.17 25.07 -21.77
N LEU A 505 14.48 24.46 -20.79
CA LEU A 505 15.02 23.46 -19.89
C LEU A 505 15.04 22.04 -20.49
N GLY A 506 14.53 21.86 -21.71
CA GLY A 506 14.47 20.57 -22.40
C GLY A 506 13.45 19.60 -21.82
N LEU A 507 12.43 20.11 -21.10
CA LEU A 507 11.37 19.30 -20.50
C LEU A 507 10.22 19.00 -21.49
N VAL A 508 10.09 19.81 -22.54
CA VAL A 508 9.16 19.64 -23.66
C VAL A 508 9.84 20.02 -24.98
N GLU A 509 9.40 19.45 -26.11
CA GLU A 509 9.92 19.81 -27.43
C GLU A 509 9.32 21.13 -27.95
N ASP A 510 8.00 21.31 -27.76
CA ASP A 510 7.25 22.55 -27.97
C ASP A 510 6.38 22.78 -26.73
N TRP A 511 6.40 23.98 -26.16
CA TRP A 511 5.57 24.32 -24.99
C TRP A 511 4.17 24.79 -25.39
N LYS A 512 3.93 25.04 -26.68
CA LYS A 512 2.65 25.51 -27.21
C LYS A 512 1.75 24.41 -27.74
N SER A 513 2.34 23.25 -28.05
CA SER A 513 1.67 22.06 -28.55
C SER A 513 0.79 21.43 -27.48
#